data_AF-A0A944NQY4-F1
#
_entry.id   AF-A0A944NQY4-F1
#
_cell.length_a   1.000
_cell.length_b   1.000
_cell.length_c   1.000
_cell.angle_alpha   90.00
_cell.angle_beta   90.00
_cell.angle_gamma   90.00
#
_symmetry.space_group_name_H-M   'P 1'
#
loop_
_entity.id
_entity.type
_entity.pdbx_description
1 polymer ?
#
loop_
_entity_poly.entity_id
_entity_poly.type
_entity_poly.pdbx_seq_one_letter_code
_entity_poly.pdbx_strand_id
1 'polypeptide(L)'
;KQPEAEAELKKARAFAEANSGDNRAVALRHVAGALADMGLPDAALEIIKDLSEASEQTPVLVSAAKAQAKAGDLKHAVSTAEAIQAVRYRAVVLARIAIAQVEADEIEEAHETVLKAIESSEQIKLPYARAYAHDRIAAALTEIGEAGDADAFETAIELAGGIVDDKLRSHRLWSIAAAQRRAGDGPGSDDTETLAERATGEVKSALTRAWMFTDLALEHLDEGNATAAWASFHRALGITADITNPWARARALAHLASSHVDLSDAIKPVAGKQ
;
A
#
# COMPACT_ATOMS: atom_id res chain seq x y z
N LYS A 1 -22.16 12.13 -20.97
CA LYS A 1 -21.89 11.58 -19.61
C LYS A 1 -21.21 12.60 -18.68
N GLN A 2 -20.11 13.27 -19.06
CA GLN A 2 -19.50 14.36 -18.26
C GLN A 2 -20.46 15.48 -17.80
N PRO A 3 -21.30 16.08 -18.68
CA PRO A 3 -22.14 17.23 -18.27
C PRO A 3 -23.29 16.86 -17.32
N GLU A 4 -23.74 15.61 -17.32
CA GLU A 4 -24.75 15.12 -16.35
C GLU A 4 -24.12 14.90 -14.97
N ALA A 5 -22.89 14.34 -14.93
CA ALA A 5 -22.17 14.12 -13.68
C ALA A 5 -21.83 15.45 -12.99
N GLU A 6 -21.39 16.46 -13.73
CA GLU A 6 -21.13 17.80 -13.20
C GLU A 6 -22.40 18.48 -12.66
N ALA A 7 -23.53 18.33 -13.36
CA ALA A 7 -24.81 18.89 -12.93
C ALA A 7 -25.31 18.23 -11.63
N GLU A 8 -25.23 16.90 -11.52
CA GLU A 8 -25.57 16.19 -10.28
C GLU A 8 -24.62 16.55 -9.13
N LEU A 9 -23.33 16.73 -9.41
CA LEU A 9 -22.37 17.11 -8.40
C LEU A 9 -22.58 18.54 -7.88
N LYS A 10 -22.99 19.47 -8.75
CA LYS A 10 -23.41 20.82 -8.34
C LYS A 10 -24.63 20.77 -7.41
N LYS A 11 -25.61 19.89 -7.69
CA LYS A 11 -26.76 19.67 -6.81
C LYS A 11 -26.32 19.06 -5.48
N ALA A 12 -25.43 18.07 -5.50
CA ALA A 12 -24.91 17.43 -4.29
C ALA A 12 -24.16 18.43 -3.40
N ARG A 13 -23.36 19.33 -4.00
CA ARG A 13 -22.70 20.43 -3.27
C ARG A 13 -23.70 21.39 -2.64
N ALA A 14 -24.69 21.87 -3.41
CA ALA A 14 -25.71 22.77 -2.89
C ALA A 14 -26.52 22.13 -1.75
N PHE A 15 -26.81 20.82 -1.85
CA PHE A 15 -27.44 20.06 -0.79
C PHE A 15 -26.54 19.96 0.45
N ALA A 16 -25.24 19.67 0.27
CA ALA A 16 -24.28 19.62 1.37
C ALA A 16 -24.20 20.97 2.11
N GLU A 17 -24.13 22.09 1.37
CA GLU A 17 -24.09 23.45 1.91
C GLU A 17 -25.37 23.85 2.67
N ALA A 18 -26.52 23.29 2.30
CA ALA A 18 -27.81 23.53 2.96
C ALA A 18 -27.96 22.77 4.31
N ASN A 19 -27.07 21.83 4.62
CA ASN A 19 -27.07 21.14 5.92
C ASN A 19 -26.43 22.01 7.01
N SER A 20 -26.55 21.58 8.27
CA SER A 20 -25.98 22.27 9.44
C SER A 20 -25.08 21.37 10.27
N GLY A 21 -24.05 21.95 10.90
CA GLY A 21 -23.14 21.25 11.81
C GLY A 21 -22.44 20.05 11.16
N ASP A 22 -22.28 18.97 11.92
CA ASP A 22 -21.57 17.76 11.48
C ASP A 22 -22.12 17.15 10.19
N ASN A 23 -23.44 17.23 9.97
CA ASN A 23 -24.07 16.72 8.74
C ASN A 23 -23.60 17.46 7.49
N ARG A 24 -23.33 18.77 7.60
CA ARG A 24 -22.75 19.57 6.51
C ARG A 24 -21.33 19.13 6.23
N ALA A 25 -20.48 19.01 7.25
CA ALA A 25 -19.10 18.58 7.08
C ALA A 25 -18.99 17.16 6.50
N VAL A 26 -19.84 16.22 6.95
CA VAL A 26 -19.93 14.88 6.37
C VAL A 26 -20.31 14.94 4.89
N ALA A 27 -21.38 15.68 4.54
CA ALA A 27 -21.83 15.79 3.16
C ALA A 27 -20.77 16.43 2.24
N LEU A 28 -20.11 17.49 2.71
CA LEU A 28 -19.01 18.14 1.98
C LEU A 28 -17.83 17.21 1.73
N ARG A 29 -17.44 16.39 2.71
CA ARG A 29 -16.40 15.36 2.52
C ARG A 29 -16.78 14.32 1.47
N HIS A 30 -18.05 13.91 1.41
CA HIS A 30 -18.51 12.99 0.36
C HIS A 30 -18.46 13.64 -1.04
N VAL A 31 -18.88 14.90 -1.15
CA VAL A 31 -18.77 15.65 -2.42
C VAL A 31 -17.31 15.80 -2.85
N ALA A 32 -16.40 16.11 -1.91
CA ALA A 32 -14.98 16.21 -2.19
C ALA A 32 -14.37 14.87 -2.63
N GLY A 33 -14.75 13.76 -1.99
CA GLY A 33 -14.35 12.42 -2.41
C GLY A 33 -14.79 12.11 -3.85
N ALA A 34 -16.05 12.41 -4.19
CA ALA A 34 -16.56 12.21 -5.55
C ALA A 34 -15.82 13.07 -6.60
N LEU A 35 -15.48 14.33 -6.26
CA LEU A 35 -14.67 15.19 -7.12
C LEU A 35 -13.27 14.60 -7.36
N ALA A 36 -12.61 14.11 -6.31
CA ALA A 36 -11.31 13.47 -6.43
C ALA A 36 -11.39 12.19 -7.29
N ASP A 37 -12.41 11.36 -7.10
CA ASP A 37 -12.63 10.14 -7.91
C ASP A 37 -12.90 10.45 -9.39
N MET A 38 -13.47 11.62 -9.69
CA MET A 38 -13.65 12.14 -11.04
C MET A 38 -12.37 12.75 -11.65
N GLY A 39 -11.25 12.80 -10.92
CA GLY A 39 -10.02 13.43 -11.36
C GLY A 39 -10.05 14.95 -11.29
N LEU A 40 -10.85 15.52 -10.37
CA LEU A 40 -10.98 16.96 -10.13
C LEU A 40 -10.45 17.33 -8.73
N PRO A 41 -9.15 17.10 -8.42
CA PRO A 41 -8.60 17.35 -7.10
C PRO A 41 -8.67 18.82 -6.66
N ASP A 42 -8.48 19.78 -7.57
CA ASP A 42 -8.55 21.21 -7.23
C ASP A 42 -9.94 21.61 -6.75
N ALA A 43 -10.98 21.10 -7.42
CA ALA A 43 -12.36 21.31 -6.99
C ALA A 43 -12.63 20.65 -5.63
N ALA A 44 -12.03 19.49 -5.35
CA ALA A 44 -12.12 18.86 -4.04
C ALA A 44 -11.43 19.71 -2.97
N LEU A 45 -10.25 20.28 -3.25
CA LEU A 45 -9.51 21.15 -2.33
C LEU A 45 -10.24 22.46 -2.04
N GLU A 46 -11.02 22.99 -2.98
CA GLU A 46 -11.84 24.18 -2.72
C GLU A 46 -12.87 23.98 -1.60
N ILE A 47 -13.34 22.74 -1.38
CA ILE A 47 -14.27 22.41 -0.29
C ILE A 47 -13.64 22.57 1.10
N ILE A 48 -12.31 22.53 1.21
CA ILE A 48 -11.60 22.70 2.49
C ILE A 48 -11.94 24.05 3.13
N LYS A 49 -12.18 25.09 2.33
CA LYS A 49 -12.55 26.44 2.82
C LYS A 49 -13.87 26.44 3.59
N ASP A 50 -14.72 25.45 3.34
CA ASP A 50 -16.02 25.26 3.99
C ASP A 50 -15.96 24.27 5.17
N LEU A 51 -14.77 23.78 5.54
CA LEU A 51 -14.51 22.86 6.65
C LEU A 51 -13.64 23.53 7.71
N SER A 52 -14.11 23.60 8.95
CA SER A 52 -13.42 24.34 10.01
C SER A 52 -12.36 23.52 10.72
N GLU A 53 -12.59 22.21 10.92
CA GLU A 53 -11.71 21.38 11.73
C GLU A 53 -10.73 20.59 10.87
N ALA A 54 -9.47 20.48 11.32
CA ALA A 54 -8.44 19.71 10.60
C ALA A 54 -8.82 18.22 10.43
N SER A 55 -9.60 17.67 11.36
CA SER A 55 -10.14 16.30 11.27
C SER A 55 -11.15 16.13 10.13
N GLU A 56 -11.88 17.18 9.79
CA GLU A 56 -12.83 17.22 8.66
C GLU A 56 -12.11 17.43 7.34
N GLN A 57 -11.04 18.22 7.33
CA GLN A 57 -10.23 18.47 6.14
C GLN A 57 -9.39 17.26 5.73
N THR A 58 -8.99 16.42 6.68
CA THR A 58 -8.10 15.27 6.45
C THR A 58 -8.59 14.33 5.32
N PRO A 59 -9.86 13.84 5.31
CA PRO A 59 -10.34 12.99 4.22
C PRO A 59 -10.33 13.67 2.84
N VAL A 60 -10.54 14.98 2.79
CA VAL A 60 -10.49 15.76 1.54
C VAL A 60 -9.07 15.80 1.01
N LEU A 61 -8.10 16.18 1.86
CA LEU A 61 -6.69 16.23 1.51
C LEU A 61 -6.17 14.86 1.06
N VAL A 62 -6.51 13.79 1.78
CA VAL A 62 -6.13 12.41 1.40
C VAL A 62 -6.66 12.04 0.01
N SER A 63 -7.93 12.34 -0.26
CA SER A 63 -8.57 12.01 -1.54
C SER A 63 -7.97 12.84 -2.69
N ALA A 64 -7.78 14.14 -2.46
CA ALA A 64 -7.18 15.04 -3.44
C ALA A 64 -5.72 14.67 -3.77
N ALA A 65 -4.88 14.41 -2.76
CA ALA A 65 -3.50 13.97 -2.97
C ALA A 65 -3.43 12.66 -3.77
N LYS A 66 -4.31 11.69 -3.45
CA LYS A 66 -4.42 10.43 -4.19
C LYS A 66 -4.82 10.67 -5.65
N ALA A 67 -5.77 11.58 -5.89
CA ALA A 67 -6.22 11.90 -7.25
C ALA A 67 -5.14 12.64 -8.05
N GLN A 68 -4.41 13.58 -7.43
CA GLN A 68 -3.27 14.27 -8.03
C GLN A 68 -2.18 13.27 -8.42
N ALA A 69 -1.78 12.37 -7.52
CA ALA A 69 -0.77 11.35 -7.80
C ALA A 69 -1.21 10.43 -8.96
N LYS A 70 -2.47 9.99 -8.97
CA LYS A 70 -3.02 9.17 -10.06
C LYS A 70 -3.04 9.91 -11.40
N ALA A 71 -3.15 11.23 -11.40
CA ALA A 71 -3.10 12.07 -12.59
C ALA A 71 -1.67 12.41 -13.04
N GLY A 72 -0.64 11.96 -12.31
CA GLY A 72 0.77 12.29 -12.56
C GLY A 72 1.17 13.67 -12.04
N ASP A 73 0.31 14.38 -11.32
CA ASP A 73 0.64 15.65 -10.68
C ASP A 73 1.28 15.43 -9.31
N LEU A 74 2.46 14.80 -9.33
CA LEU A 74 3.13 14.28 -8.14
C LEU A 74 3.59 15.40 -7.20
N LYS A 75 4.05 16.52 -7.76
CA LYS A 75 4.46 17.70 -6.98
C LYS A 75 3.31 18.29 -6.16
N HIS A 76 2.13 18.48 -6.74
CA HIS A 76 0.98 18.95 -5.97
C HIS A 76 0.46 17.86 -5.03
N ALA A 77 0.55 16.58 -5.39
CA ALA A 77 0.21 15.49 -4.49
C ALA A 77 1.04 15.53 -3.19
N VAL A 78 2.36 15.73 -3.30
CA VAL A 78 3.26 15.88 -2.13
C VAL A 78 2.83 17.08 -1.29
N SER A 79 2.65 18.25 -1.92
CA SER A 79 2.24 19.47 -1.20
C SER A 79 0.90 19.30 -0.47
N THR A 80 -0.08 18.67 -1.11
CA THR A 80 -1.39 18.37 -0.52
C THR A 80 -1.27 17.37 0.62
N ALA A 81 -0.42 16.36 0.50
CA ALA A 81 -0.16 15.39 1.56
C ALA A 81 0.50 16.04 2.78
N GLU A 82 1.45 16.96 2.59
CA GLU A 82 2.10 17.70 3.67
C GLU A 82 1.13 18.55 4.50
N ALA A 83 0.06 19.05 3.87
CA ALA A 83 -0.99 19.81 4.55
C ALA A 83 -1.84 18.95 5.53
N ILE A 84 -1.76 17.61 5.45
CA ILE A 84 -2.48 16.71 6.35
C ILE A 84 -1.90 16.81 7.77
N GLN A 85 -2.69 17.37 8.69
CA GLN A 85 -2.31 17.52 10.10
C GLN A 85 -2.25 16.18 10.85
N ALA A 86 -3.10 15.22 10.47
CA ALA A 86 -3.12 13.91 11.08
C ALA A 86 -1.96 13.04 10.57
N VAL A 87 -0.83 13.08 11.29
CA VAL A 87 0.46 12.48 10.90
C VAL A 87 0.39 11.02 10.43
N ARG A 88 -0.52 10.21 11.01
CA ARG A 88 -0.74 8.81 10.56
C ARG A 88 -1.22 8.70 9.12
N TYR A 89 -2.03 9.65 8.66
CA TYR A 89 -2.50 9.69 7.28
C TYR A 89 -1.45 10.35 6.38
N ARG A 90 -0.78 11.41 6.87
CA ARG A 90 0.31 12.06 6.13
C ARG A 90 1.41 11.07 5.75
N ALA A 91 1.91 10.28 6.71
CA ALA A 91 2.94 9.27 6.47
C ALA A 91 2.52 8.25 5.39
N VAL A 92 1.29 7.73 5.49
CA VAL A 92 0.78 6.72 4.54
C VAL A 92 0.55 7.32 3.16
N VAL A 93 0.05 8.55 3.06
CA VAL A 93 -0.18 9.21 1.77
C VAL A 93 1.16 9.55 1.09
N LEU A 94 2.12 10.10 1.83
CA LEU A 94 3.46 10.39 1.31
C LEU A 94 4.16 9.12 0.81
N ALA A 95 4.11 8.01 1.55
CA ALA A 95 4.68 6.74 1.10
C ALA A 95 4.05 6.25 -0.22
N ARG A 96 2.74 6.44 -0.40
CA ARG A 96 2.07 6.08 -1.67
C ARG A 96 2.43 7.00 -2.82
N ILE A 97 2.70 8.28 -2.53
CA ILE A 97 3.17 9.23 -3.55
C ILE A 97 4.61 8.91 -3.96
N ALA A 98 5.48 8.54 -3.01
CA ALA A 98 6.84 8.09 -3.31
C ALA A 98 6.85 6.88 -4.26
N ILE A 99 5.96 5.90 -4.08
CA ILE A 99 5.78 4.79 -5.04
C ILE A 99 5.37 5.33 -6.42
N ALA A 100 4.40 6.23 -6.49
CA ALA A 100 3.98 6.82 -7.77
C ALA A 100 5.09 7.65 -8.44
N GLN A 101 6.01 8.23 -7.67
CA GLN A 101 7.20 8.91 -8.18
C GLN A 101 8.20 7.90 -8.76
N VAL A 102 8.42 6.76 -8.12
CA VAL A 102 9.21 5.66 -8.70
C VAL A 102 8.60 5.17 -10.01
N GLU A 103 7.28 4.96 -10.05
CA GLU A 103 6.56 4.57 -11.27
C GLU A 103 6.70 5.62 -12.41
N ALA A 104 6.95 6.88 -12.06
CA ALA A 104 7.16 7.99 -12.99
C ALA A 104 8.65 8.26 -13.30
N ASP A 105 9.58 7.43 -12.82
CA ASP A 105 11.04 7.59 -12.97
C ASP A 105 11.59 8.85 -12.27
N GLU A 106 10.89 9.33 -11.22
CA GLU A 106 11.26 10.47 -10.36
C GLU A 106 11.92 9.97 -9.05
N ILE A 107 13.06 9.26 -9.16
CA ILE A 107 13.66 8.50 -8.04
C ILE A 107 14.18 9.43 -6.94
N GLU A 108 14.84 10.53 -7.29
CA GLU A 108 15.32 11.52 -6.33
C GLU A 108 14.15 12.16 -5.56
N GLU A 109 13.06 12.52 -6.23
CA GLU A 109 11.87 13.07 -5.59
C GLU A 109 11.13 12.03 -4.74
N ALA A 110 11.14 10.75 -5.14
CA ALA A 110 10.62 9.65 -4.34
C ALA A 110 11.40 9.50 -3.03
N HIS A 111 12.73 9.60 -3.09
CA HIS A 111 13.60 9.57 -1.92
C HIS A 111 13.34 10.75 -0.97
N GLU A 112 13.19 11.98 -1.49
CA GLU A 112 12.82 13.12 -0.66
C GLU A 112 11.43 12.93 0.00
N THR A 113 10.47 12.40 -0.75
CA THR A 113 9.10 12.19 -0.27
C THR A 113 9.01 11.10 0.79
N VAL A 114 9.80 10.03 0.65
CA VAL A 114 9.81 8.95 1.65
C VAL A 114 10.46 9.39 2.96
N LEU A 115 11.46 10.28 2.93
CA LEU A 115 12.02 10.88 4.15
C LEU A 115 10.98 11.70 4.93
N LYS A 116 10.12 12.46 4.23
CA LYS A 116 8.99 13.15 4.86
C LYS A 116 7.96 12.18 5.46
N ALA A 117 7.79 11.02 4.83
CA ALA A 117 6.92 9.96 5.34
C ALA A 117 7.50 9.36 6.63
N ILE A 118 8.81 9.10 6.68
CA ILE A 118 9.54 8.63 7.87
C ILE A 118 9.37 9.64 9.02
N GLU A 119 9.68 10.92 8.80
CA GLU A 119 9.52 11.97 9.82
C GLU A 119 8.08 12.02 10.37
N SER A 120 7.09 11.90 9.49
CA SER A 120 5.68 11.87 9.89
C SER A 120 5.34 10.63 10.71
N SER A 121 5.97 9.48 10.42
CA SER A 121 5.71 8.22 11.11
C SER A 121 6.27 8.20 12.54
N GLU A 122 7.41 8.86 12.77
CA GLU A 122 8.04 8.99 14.09
C GLU A 122 7.16 9.77 15.08
N GLN A 123 6.35 10.69 14.56
CA GLN A 123 5.39 11.47 15.35
C GLN A 123 4.12 10.68 15.73
N ILE A 124 3.93 9.45 15.21
CA ILE A 124 2.76 8.62 15.49
C ILE A 124 2.89 7.97 16.88
N LYS A 125 2.00 8.38 17.79
CA LYS A 125 1.94 7.86 19.17
C LYS A 125 1.34 6.46 19.30
N LEU A 126 0.40 6.11 18.41
CA LEU A 126 -0.32 4.84 18.48
C LEU A 126 0.51 3.70 17.85
N PRO A 127 0.92 2.67 18.61
CA PRO A 127 1.85 1.65 18.11
C PRO A 127 1.37 0.94 16.84
N TYR A 128 0.10 0.56 16.78
CA TYR A 128 -0.46 -0.10 15.60
C TYR A 128 -0.51 0.82 14.37
N ALA A 129 -0.83 2.10 14.56
CA ALA A 129 -0.85 3.07 13.46
C ALA A 129 0.58 3.36 12.96
N ARG A 130 1.56 3.36 13.86
CA ARG A 130 2.98 3.51 13.51
C ARG A 130 3.49 2.29 12.76
N ALA A 131 3.18 1.09 13.24
CA ALA A 131 3.53 -0.16 12.55
C ALA A 131 2.95 -0.23 11.13
N TYR A 132 1.69 0.19 10.96
CA TYR A 132 1.08 0.28 9.63
C TYR A 132 1.76 1.33 8.73
N ALA A 133 2.13 2.49 9.27
CA ALA A 133 2.87 3.50 8.52
C ALA A 133 4.25 2.98 8.12
N HIS A 134 4.98 2.34 9.02
CA HIS A 134 6.29 1.73 8.74
C HIS A 134 6.19 0.68 7.63
N ASP A 135 5.17 -0.18 7.64
CA ASP A 135 4.94 -1.14 6.55
C ASP A 135 4.77 -0.45 5.19
N ARG A 136 3.97 0.63 5.13
CA ARG A 136 3.76 1.39 3.90
C ARG A 136 5.01 2.12 3.43
N ILE A 137 5.80 2.66 4.37
CA ILE A 137 7.05 3.35 4.08
C ILE A 137 8.12 2.37 3.62
N ALA A 138 8.24 1.22 4.28
CA ALA A 138 9.13 0.14 3.88
C ALA A 138 8.79 -0.36 2.48
N ALA A 139 7.50 -0.44 2.11
CA ALA A 139 7.09 -0.72 0.74
C ALA A 139 7.64 0.33 -0.25
N ALA A 140 7.49 1.62 0.04
CA ALA A 140 8.01 2.68 -0.83
C ALA A 140 9.53 2.63 -0.97
N LEU A 141 10.25 2.42 0.14
CA LEU A 141 11.71 2.23 0.13
C LEU A 141 12.13 0.98 -0.66
N THR A 142 11.30 -0.07 -0.66
CA THR A 142 11.55 -1.28 -1.46
C THR A 142 11.53 -0.95 -2.96
N GLU A 143 10.53 -0.19 -3.41
CA GLU A 143 10.43 0.26 -4.80
C GLU A 143 11.59 1.20 -5.19
N ILE A 144 11.94 2.13 -4.31
CA ILE A 144 13.10 3.03 -4.50
C ILE A 144 14.40 2.24 -4.62
N GLY A 145 14.58 1.23 -3.75
CA GLY A 145 15.75 0.36 -3.79
C GLY A 145 15.83 -0.50 -5.05
N GLU A 146 14.69 -1.02 -5.49
CA GLU A 146 14.61 -1.75 -6.75
C GLU A 146 14.89 -0.87 -7.98
N ALA A 147 14.55 0.42 -7.91
CA ALA A 147 14.84 1.39 -8.94
C ALA A 147 16.31 1.86 -8.99
N GLY A 148 17.17 1.39 -8.07
CA GLY A 148 18.63 1.59 -8.14
C GLY A 148 19.26 2.24 -6.91
N ASP A 149 18.47 2.64 -5.92
CA ASP A 149 18.99 3.21 -4.66
C ASP A 149 19.14 2.15 -3.58
N ALA A 150 20.21 1.36 -3.65
CA ALA A 150 20.43 0.22 -2.75
C ALA A 150 20.36 0.56 -1.25
N ASP A 151 20.71 1.79 -0.85
CA ASP A 151 20.67 2.26 0.54
C ASP A 151 19.22 2.30 1.08
N ALA A 152 18.23 2.45 0.20
CA ALA A 152 16.82 2.39 0.56
C ALA A 152 16.41 1.01 1.09
N PHE A 153 17.04 -0.08 0.63
CA PHE A 153 16.75 -1.42 1.16
C PHE A 153 17.15 -1.54 2.63
N GLU A 154 18.29 -0.99 3.04
CA GLU A 154 18.72 -1.03 4.44
C GLU A 154 17.67 -0.36 5.34
N THR A 155 17.22 0.83 4.94
CA THR A 155 16.18 1.58 5.66
C THR A 155 14.83 0.83 5.66
N ALA A 156 14.48 0.17 4.55
CA ALA A 156 13.27 -0.65 4.46
C ALA A 156 13.29 -1.82 5.46
N ILE A 157 14.43 -2.50 5.57
CA ILE A 157 14.64 -3.63 6.48
C ILE A 157 14.55 -3.18 7.93
N GLU A 158 15.16 -2.04 8.29
CA GLU A 158 15.09 -1.47 9.63
C GLU A 158 13.65 -1.15 10.04
N LEU A 159 12.90 -0.45 9.17
CA LEU A 159 11.50 -0.11 9.43
C LEU A 159 10.62 -1.36 9.52
N ALA A 160 10.84 -2.34 8.63
CA ALA A 160 10.14 -3.62 8.65
C ALA A 160 10.40 -4.39 9.95
N GLY A 161 11.66 -4.44 10.41
CA GLY A 161 12.05 -5.06 11.67
C GLY A 161 11.35 -4.43 12.90
N GLY A 162 11.07 -3.13 12.84
CA GLY A 162 10.34 -2.39 13.89
C GLY A 162 8.81 -2.61 13.91
N ILE A 163 8.23 -3.34 12.95
CA ILE A 163 6.79 -3.61 12.90
C ILE A 163 6.42 -4.59 14.02
N VAL A 164 5.46 -4.20 14.87
CA VAL A 164 5.03 -5.01 16.03
C VAL A 164 4.15 -6.19 15.63
N ASP A 165 3.40 -6.09 14.53
CA ASP A 165 2.58 -7.19 14.02
C ASP A 165 3.46 -8.22 13.30
N ASP A 166 3.56 -9.44 13.85
CA ASP A 166 4.47 -10.47 13.35
C ASP A 166 4.15 -10.88 11.89
N LYS A 167 2.86 -10.93 11.51
CA LYS A 167 2.46 -11.25 10.13
C LYS A 167 2.96 -10.16 9.19
N LEU A 168 2.71 -8.90 9.52
CA LEU A 168 3.07 -7.76 8.69
C LEU A 168 4.59 -7.59 8.58
N ARG A 169 5.32 -7.77 9.69
CA ARG A 169 6.80 -7.80 9.69
C ARG A 169 7.34 -8.87 8.77
N SER A 170 6.83 -10.10 8.91
CA SER A 170 7.27 -11.24 8.10
C SER A 170 6.96 -11.04 6.62
N HIS A 171 5.73 -10.60 6.30
CA HIS A 171 5.30 -10.30 4.93
C HIS A 171 6.22 -9.26 4.28
N ARG A 172 6.44 -8.12 4.95
CA ARG A 172 7.28 -7.04 4.42
C ARG A 172 8.72 -7.48 4.17
N LEU A 173 9.33 -8.23 5.09
CA LEU A 173 10.70 -8.73 4.92
C LEU A 173 10.81 -9.70 3.73
N TRP A 174 9.82 -10.57 3.49
CA TRP A 174 9.77 -11.41 2.29
C TRP A 174 9.67 -10.59 1.00
N SER A 175 8.83 -9.55 0.99
CA SER A 175 8.72 -8.65 -0.17
C SER A 175 10.04 -7.92 -0.45
N ILE A 176 10.72 -7.43 0.60
CA ILE A 176 12.02 -6.76 0.45
C ILE A 176 13.07 -7.72 -0.12
N ALA A 177 13.18 -8.94 0.41
CA ALA A 177 14.13 -9.93 -0.09
C ALA A 177 13.89 -10.25 -1.58
N ALA A 178 12.63 -10.40 -1.98
CA ALA A 178 12.28 -10.62 -3.38
C ALA A 178 12.70 -9.45 -4.27
N ALA A 179 12.52 -8.21 -3.82
CA ALA A 179 12.93 -7.01 -4.55
C ALA A 179 14.46 -6.86 -4.63
N GLN A 180 15.20 -7.12 -3.55
CA GLN A 180 16.67 -7.17 -3.57
C GLN A 180 17.16 -8.16 -4.63
N ARG A 181 16.54 -9.34 -4.70
CA ARG A 181 16.88 -10.35 -5.70
C ARG A 181 16.63 -9.87 -7.12
N ARG A 182 15.55 -9.11 -7.37
CA ARG A 182 15.26 -8.49 -8.68
C ARG A 182 16.26 -7.38 -9.03
N ALA A 183 16.68 -6.60 -8.04
CA ALA A 183 17.73 -5.59 -8.18
C ALA A 183 19.14 -6.19 -8.37
N GLY A 184 19.31 -7.51 -8.26
CA GLY A 184 20.58 -8.21 -8.41
C GLY A 184 21.41 -8.33 -7.12
N ASP A 185 20.87 -7.88 -5.99
CA ASP A 185 21.45 -8.04 -4.66
C ASP A 185 21.09 -9.42 -4.06
N GLY A 186 21.74 -10.45 -4.59
CA GLY A 186 21.59 -11.83 -4.10
C GLY A 186 22.00 -12.01 -2.63
N PRO A 187 23.21 -11.56 -2.22
CA PRO A 187 23.64 -11.69 -0.83
C PRO A 187 22.74 -10.95 0.16
N GLY A 188 22.34 -9.70 -0.13
CA GLY A 188 21.44 -8.97 0.75
C GLY A 188 20.04 -9.57 0.77
N SER A 189 19.55 -10.11 -0.34
CA SER A 189 18.32 -10.91 -0.36
C SER A 189 18.41 -12.09 0.61
N ASP A 190 19.49 -12.87 0.59
CA ASP A 190 19.64 -14.06 1.45
C ASP A 190 19.71 -13.68 2.95
N ASP A 191 20.37 -12.56 3.28
CA ASP A 191 20.40 -12.02 4.64
C ASP A 191 18.99 -11.58 5.11
N THR A 192 18.25 -10.89 4.25
CA THR A 192 16.86 -10.48 4.54
C THR A 192 15.92 -11.67 4.64
N GLU A 193 16.08 -12.71 3.81
CA GLU A 193 15.31 -13.96 3.94
C GLU A 193 15.51 -14.60 5.32
N THR A 194 16.73 -14.57 5.86
CA THR A 194 17.01 -15.07 7.22
C THR A 194 16.22 -14.29 8.28
N LEU A 195 16.09 -12.97 8.14
CA LEU A 195 15.24 -12.15 9.01
C LEU A 195 13.76 -12.48 8.82
N ALA A 196 13.33 -12.65 7.57
CA ALA A 196 11.95 -12.98 7.21
C ALA A 196 11.53 -14.34 7.76
N GLU A 197 12.41 -15.34 7.76
CA GLU A 197 12.20 -16.66 8.36
C GLU A 197 12.05 -16.60 9.88
N ARG A 198 12.89 -15.82 10.56
CA ARG A 198 12.74 -15.59 12.00
C ARG A 198 11.39 -14.95 12.32
N ALA A 199 11.02 -13.89 11.59
CA ALA A 199 9.72 -13.23 11.76
C ALA A 199 8.54 -14.17 11.44
N THR A 200 8.68 -15.01 10.41
CA THR A 200 7.70 -16.05 10.08
C THR A 200 7.49 -17.00 11.26
N GLY A 201 8.56 -17.40 11.94
CA GLY A 201 8.53 -18.28 13.12
C GLY A 201 7.79 -17.67 14.32
N GLU A 202 7.75 -16.35 14.44
CA GLU A 202 7.06 -15.63 15.52
C GLU A 202 5.53 -15.58 15.30
N VAL A 203 5.07 -15.71 14.04
CA VAL A 203 3.64 -15.83 13.71
C VAL A 203 3.08 -17.14 14.26
N LYS A 204 2.37 -17.08 15.39
CA LYS A 204 1.88 -18.26 16.14
C LYS A 204 1.01 -19.21 15.32
N SER A 205 0.14 -18.68 14.46
CA SER A 205 -0.85 -19.45 13.73
C SER A 205 -0.27 -19.99 12.41
N ALA A 206 -0.18 -21.32 12.28
CA ALA A 206 0.23 -21.96 11.04
C ALA A 206 -0.71 -21.64 9.86
N LEU A 207 -2.01 -21.49 10.13
CA LEU A 207 -2.98 -21.01 9.14
C LEU A 207 -2.64 -19.60 8.66
N THR A 208 -2.26 -18.71 9.57
CA THR A 208 -1.90 -17.32 9.24
C THR A 208 -0.61 -17.27 8.43
N ARG A 209 0.39 -18.11 8.75
CA ARG A 209 1.61 -18.24 7.96
C ARG A 209 1.32 -18.75 6.55
N ALA A 210 0.50 -19.80 6.42
CA ALA A 210 0.11 -20.35 5.13
C ALA A 210 -0.61 -19.30 4.26
N TRP A 211 -1.56 -18.57 4.83
CA TRP A 211 -2.26 -17.50 4.11
C TRP A 211 -1.33 -16.36 3.74
N MET A 212 -0.44 -15.91 4.63
CA MET A 212 0.54 -14.87 4.31
C MET A 212 1.38 -15.23 3.08
N PHE A 213 1.89 -16.46 2.99
CA PHE A 213 2.64 -16.91 1.80
C PHE A 213 1.75 -17.11 0.58
N THR A 214 0.46 -17.40 0.76
CA THR A 214 -0.50 -17.42 -0.36
C THR A 214 -0.74 -16.01 -0.90
N ASP A 215 -0.89 -15.03 0.00
CA ASP A 215 -1.01 -13.60 -0.33
C ASP A 215 0.25 -13.14 -1.11
N LEU A 216 1.45 -13.43 -0.59
CA LEU A 216 2.73 -13.13 -1.26
C LEU A 216 2.85 -13.79 -2.64
N ALA A 217 2.35 -15.02 -2.80
CA ALA A 217 2.38 -15.69 -4.10
C ALA A 217 1.55 -14.95 -5.15
N LEU A 218 0.38 -14.44 -4.75
CA LEU A 218 -0.50 -13.66 -5.63
C LEU A 218 0.07 -12.26 -5.90
N GLU A 219 0.65 -11.60 -4.89
CA GLU A 219 1.31 -10.30 -5.07
C GLU A 219 2.48 -10.39 -6.06
N HIS A 220 3.37 -11.38 -5.90
CA HIS A 220 4.44 -11.60 -6.86
C HIS A 220 3.94 -11.98 -8.26
N LEU A 221 2.78 -12.63 -8.36
CA LEU A 221 2.16 -12.91 -9.66
C LEU A 221 1.70 -11.61 -10.34
N ASP A 222 1.05 -10.71 -9.59
CA ASP A 222 0.62 -9.40 -10.07
C ASP A 222 1.80 -8.52 -10.48
N GLU A 223 2.95 -8.64 -9.80
CA GLU A 223 4.23 -8.02 -10.15
C GLU A 223 4.91 -8.68 -11.38
N GLY A 224 4.38 -9.79 -11.90
CA GLY A 224 4.99 -10.56 -12.99
C GLY A 224 6.20 -11.41 -12.59
N ASN A 225 6.48 -11.54 -11.29
CA ASN A 225 7.58 -12.33 -10.73
C ASN A 225 7.15 -13.78 -10.50
N ALA A 226 7.03 -14.55 -11.58
CA ALA A 226 6.59 -15.95 -11.53
C ALA A 226 7.48 -16.82 -10.62
N THR A 227 8.79 -16.58 -10.59
CA THR A 227 9.73 -17.36 -9.75
C THR A 227 9.45 -17.15 -8.27
N ALA A 228 9.35 -15.90 -7.80
CA ALA A 228 9.04 -15.60 -6.41
C ALA A 228 7.61 -16.04 -6.05
N ALA A 229 6.66 -15.91 -6.99
CA ALA A 229 5.29 -16.35 -6.82
C ALA A 229 5.21 -17.87 -6.50
N TRP A 230 5.87 -18.70 -7.31
CA TRP A 230 5.93 -20.15 -7.06
C TRP A 230 6.73 -20.51 -5.81
N ALA A 231 7.81 -19.78 -5.49
CA ALA A 231 8.55 -20.00 -4.25
C ALA A 231 7.67 -19.77 -3.00
N SER A 232 6.92 -18.66 -2.97
CA SER A 232 5.96 -18.35 -1.90
C SER A 232 4.83 -19.39 -1.85
N PHE A 233 4.29 -19.80 -3.01
CA PHE A 233 3.28 -20.86 -3.08
C PHE A 233 3.79 -22.17 -2.46
N HIS A 234 5.01 -22.60 -2.77
CA HIS A 234 5.58 -23.82 -2.22
C HIS A 234 5.83 -23.74 -0.72
N ARG A 235 6.26 -22.58 -0.19
CA ARG A 235 6.35 -22.34 1.25
C ARG A 235 4.97 -22.48 1.92
N ALA A 236 3.94 -21.87 1.34
CA ALA A 236 2.56 -21.98 1.83
C ALA A 236 2.04 -23.43 1.83
N LEU A 237 2.33 -24.19 0.78
CA LEU A 237 1.96 -25.61 0.65
C LEU A 237 2.64 -26.46 1.74
N GLY A 238 3.94 -26.25 1.98
CA GLY A 238 4.68 -26.93 3.05
C GLY A 238 4.06 -26.69 4.42
N ILE A 239 3.82 -25.42 4.78
CA ILE A 239 3.17 -25.07 6.04
C ILE A 239 1.79 -25.70 6.15
N THR A 240 1.01 -25.69 5.06
CA THR A 240 -0.34 -26.26 5.03
C THR A 240 -0.35 -27.77 5.24
N ALA A 241 0.65 -28.49 4.71
CA ALA A 241 0.79 -29.93 4.90
C ALA A 241 0.97 -30.30 6.38
N ASP A 242 1.65 -29.45 7.14
CA ASP A 242 1.94 -29.64 8.57
C ASP A 242 0.80 -29.20 9.51
N ILE A 243 -0.27 -28.57 8.99
CA ILE A 243 -1.42 -28.19 9.82
C ILE A 243 -2.19 -29.45 10.25
N THR A 244 -2.14 -29.77 11.54
CA THR A 244 -2.82 -30.95 12.10
C THR A 244 -4.31 -30.75 12.30
N ASN A 245 -4.76 -29.52 12.55
CA ASN A 245 -6.17 -29.20 12.71
C ASN A 245 -6.90 -29.31 11.35
N PRO A 246 -7.87 -30.25 11.19
CA PRO A 246 -8.49 -30.50 9.89
C PRO A 246 -9.24 -29.30 9.31
N TRP A 247 -9.89 -28.50 10.17
CA TRP A 247 -10.62 -27.31 9.74
C TRP A 247 -9.67 -26.23 9.20
N ALA A 248 -8.59 -25.95 9.94
CA ALA A 248 -7.58 -24.98 9.51
C ALA A 248 -6.88 -25.45 8.24
N ARG A 249 -6.53 -26.74 8.16
CA ARG A 249 -5.91 -27.33 6.97
C ARG A 249 -6.82 -27.24 5.75
N ALA A 250 -8.10 -27.58 5.88
CA ALA A 250 -9.07 -27.48 4.78
C ALA A 250 -9.20 -26.04 4.27
N ARG A 251 -9.20 -25.04 5.17
CA ARG A 251 -9.30 -23.63 4.79
C ARG A 251 -8.02 -23.10 4.13
N ALA A 252 -6.85 -23.53 4.60
CA ALA A 252 -5.58 -23.23 3.96
C ALA A 252 -5.49 -23.87 2.56
N LEU A 253 -5.88 -25.14 2.42
CA LEU A 253 -5.94 -25.84 1.13
C LEU A 253 -6.91 -25.18 0.15
N ALA A 254 -8.07 -24.70 0.63
CA ALA A 254 -9.02 -23.99 -0.23
C ALA A 254 -8.43 -22.69 -0.78
N HIS A 255 -7.70 -21.94 0.05
CA HIS A 255 -7.03 -20.71 -0.39
C HIS A 255 -5.90 -21.02 -1.40
N LEU A 256 -5.07 -22.03 -1.10
CA LEU A 256 -4.01 -22.48 -2.00
C LEU A 256 -4.53 -23.02 -3.33
N ALA A 257 -5.66 -23.73 -3.32
CA ALA A 257 -6.25 -24.22 -4.56
C ALA A 257 -6.68 -23.06 -5.47
N SER A 258 -7.23 -21.98 -4.89
CA SER A 258 -7.56 -20.76 -5.63
C SER A 258 -6.32 -20.13 -6.23
N SER A 259 -5.28 -19.88 -5.41
CA SER A 259 -4.06 -19.23 -5.91
C SER A 259 -3.31 -20.07 -6.93
N HIS A 260 -3.37 -21.41 -6.83
CA HIS A 260 -2.79 -22.30 -7.83
C HIS A 260 -3.47 -22.17 -9.20
N VAL A 261 -4.79 -21.95 -9.25
CA VAL A 261 -5.50 -21.70 -10.51
C VAL A 261 -4.97 -20.42 -11.15
N ASP A 262 -4.89 -19.34 -10.37
CA ASP A 262 -4.39 -18.05 -10.85
C ASP A 262 -2.94 -18.15 -11.36
N LEU A 263 -2.06 -18.80 -10.58
CA LEU A 263 -0.65 -19.05 -10.95
C LEU A 263 -0.51 -19.92 -12.21
N SER A 264 -1.38 -20.92 -12.37
CA SER A 264 -1.35 -21.84 -13.53
C SER A 264 -1.88 -21.18 -14.80
N ASP A 265 -2.90 -20.34 -14.68
CA ASP A 265 -3.49 -19.64 -15.82
C ASP A 265 -2.55 -18.58 -16.38
N ALA A 266 -1.73 -17.95 -15.53
CA ALA A 266 -0.69 -17.02 -15.97
C ALA A 266 0.41 -17.66 -16.84
N ILE A 267 0.62 -18.99 -16.75
CA ILE A 267 1.60 -19.73 -17.56
C ILE A 267 1.03 -20.13 -18.93
N LYS A 268 -0.30 -20.13 -19.11
CA LYS A 268 -0.91 -20.54 -20.38
C LYS A 268 -0.61 -19.48 -21.46
N PRO A 269 0.07 -19.82 -22.56
CA PRO A 269 0.19 -18.89 -23.68
C PRO A 269 -1.20 -18.56 -24.18
N VAL A 270 -1.52 -17.27 -24.34
CA VAL A 270 -2.77 -16.81 -24.94
C VAL A 270 -2.92 -17.48 -26.30
N ALA A 271 -3.78 -18.49 -26.37
CA ALA A 271 -4.06 -19.20 -27.61
C ALA A 271 -4.75 -18.25 -28.59
N GLY A 272 -3.99 -17.73 -29.55
CA GLY A 272 -4.46 -17.26 -30.86
C GLY A 272 -5.37 -16.04 -30.87
N LYS A 273 -4.78 -14.84 -30.91
CA LYS A 273 -5.22 -13.85 -31.91
C LYS A 273 -4.34 -14.06 -33.15
N GLN A 274 -4.83 -14.86 -34.10
CA GLN A 274 -4.40 -14.86 -35.50
C GLN A 274 -5.52 -14.24 -36.34
#